data_AF-A0A7X7UQ92-F1
#
_entry.id   AF-A0A7X7UQ92-F1
#
_cell.length_a   1.000
_cell.length_b   1.000
_cell.length_c   1.000
_cell.angle_alpha   90.00
_cell.angle_beta   90.00
_cell.angle_gamma   90.00
#
_symmetry.space_group_name_H-M   'P 1'
#
loop_
_entity.id
_entity.type
_entity.pdbx_description
1 polymer ?
#
loop_
_entity_poly.entity_id
_entity_poly.type
_entity_poly.pdbx_seq_one_letter_code
_entity_poly.pdbx_strand_id
1 'polypeptide(L)'
;MFEFNGFGQRLQNLRKSKNMTQGEFADRLGVTSQAVSKWENELCYPDITLIPSIATILGVEVNYLFGYKEQDFKVSSFPKLLGDLPLVHQYKNVACYSSKEVDFINESGIKFKDGSTVELSNRLVVNVGKGEIKLLDGDDAKNTDFSVTSKSFEFGHVDSLDLEVLANKCEIVRSADDKCRVHAKGEARFINSLAVLVQEGKLSISFKNRDGLMSQTYQENHVRVELPCDDGKTMSVRVNGSGELISEIKHFKDGELNINGSGSVKVHDFDTCRLTINGSGSIEGKNSGTAHLKINGSGSTDWMTVQKLDVTINGSGEAVVKNVASANININGSGDVTINHLNCEGETNLRISGSGAIGIMDGECKKLDIHIKGSGEINAEGLTVQKAAIVIDANGLVTIGRVIDSSIEQIKKKGVINILKRGNNS
;
A
#
# COMPACT_ATOMS: atom_id res chain seq x y z
N MET A 1 -2.05 -28.32 -13.74
CA MET A 1 -1.25 -29.48 -13.31
C MET A 1 0.12 -29.31 -13.94
N PHE A 2 1.22 -29.39 -13.18
CA PHE A 2 2.57 -29.24 -13.73
C PHE A 2 2.88 -30.44 -14.64
N GLU A 3 3.20 -30.21 -15.91
CA GLU A 3 3.63 -31.26 -16.84
C GLU A 3 5.16 -31.38 -16.80
N PHE A 4 5.66 -32.45 -16.19
CA PHE A 4 7.09 -32.76 -16.18
C PHE A 4 7.41 -33.66 -17.38
N ASN A 5 7.62 -33.04 -18.55
CA ASN A 5 7.93 -33.77 -19.78
C ASN A 5 9.12 -34.73 -19.60
N GLY A 6 8.90 -36.01 -19.92
CA GLY A 6 9.93 -37.05 -19.89
C GLY A 6 10.20 -37.65 -18.51
N PHE A 7 9.39 -37.36 -17.48
CA PHE A 7 9.57 -37.94 -16.14
C PHE A 7 9.47 -39.46 -16.18
N GLY A 8 8.44 -39.99 -16.85
CA GLY A 8 8.21 -41.44 -16.93
C GLY A 8 9.34 -42.16 -17.65
N GLN A 9 9.80 -41.58 -18.77
CA GLN A 9 10.91 -42.14 -19.54
C GLN A 9 12.24 -42.10 -18.75
N ARG A 10 12.51 -41.01 -18.01
CA ARG A 10 13.69 -40.92 -17.13
C ARG A 10 13.64 -41.94 -16.01
N LEU A 11 12.50 -42.07 -15.35
CA LEU A 11 12.29 -43.05 -14.29
C LEU A 11 12.53 -44.48 -14.80
N GLN A 12 11.98 -44.80 -15.97
CA GLN A 12 12.19 -46.10 -16.63
C GLN A 12 13.65 -46.37 -16.95
N ASN A 13 14.35 -45.38 -17.51
CA ASN A 13 15.76 -45.52 -17.88
C ASN A 13 16.63 -45.73 -16.63
N LEU A 14 16.38 -44.97 -15.56
CA LEU A 14 17.09 -45.12 -14.28
C LEU A 14 16.84 -46.50 -13.67
N ARG A 15 15.59 -46.96 -13.61
CA ARG A 15 15.26 -48.29 -13.10
C ARG A 15 15.97 -49.40 -13.91
N LYS A 16 15.91 -49.32 -15.24
CA LYS A 16 16.60 -50.26 -16.14
C LYS A 16 18.12 -50.20 -15.94
N SER A 17 18.71 -49.03 -15.71
CA SER A 17 20.15 -48.89 -15.43
C SER A 17 20.59 -49.55 -14.13
N LYS A 18 19.65 -49.77 -13.20
CA LYS A 18 19.86 -50.54 -11.95
C LYS A 18 19.48 -52.02 -12.09
N ASN A 19 19.21 -52.51 -13.31
CA ASN A 19 18.79 -53.87 -13.61
C ASN A 19 17.55 -54.34 -12.83
N MET A 20 16.64 -53.43 -12.46
CA MET A 20 15.41 -53.77 -11.76
C MET A 20 14.25 -53.91 -12.74
N THR A 21 13.40 -54.91 -12.56
CA THR A 21 12.08 -55.00 -13.19
C THR A 21 11.09 -54.00 -12.55
N GLN A 22 9.95 -53.74 -13.21
CA GLN A 22 8.91 -52.89 -12.62
C GLN A 22 8.37 -53.49 -11.31
N GLY A 23 8.31 -54.82 -11.19
CA GLY A 23 7.92 -55.52 -9.97
C GLY A 23 8.90 -55.28 -8.83
N GLU A 24 10.19 -55.55 -9.05
CA GLU A 24 11.22 -55.37 -8.02
C GLU A 24 11.35 -53.92 -7.55
N PHE A 25 11.14 -52.95 -8.46
CA PHE A 25 11.14 -51.54 -8.09
C PHE A 25 9.90 -51.15 -7.28
N ALA A 26 8.74 -51.72 -7.63
CA ALA A 26 7.50 -51.53 -6.89
C ALA A 26 7.57 -52.14 -5.48
N ASP A 27 8.15 -53.32 -5.34
CA ASP A 27 8.34 -54.01 -4.05
C ASP A 27 9.20 -53.17 -3.09
N ARG A 28 10.27 -52.55 -3.59
CA ARG A 28 11.13 -51.66 -2.79
C ARG A 28 10.45 -50.36 -2.35
N LEU A 29 9.39 -49.96 -3.04
CA LEU A 29 8.61 -48.74 -2.75
C LEU A 29 7.31 -49.04 -2.00
N GLY A 30 6.94 -50.31 -1.81
CA GLY A 30 5.66 -50.69 -1.21
C GLY A 30 4.45 -50.36 -2.10
N VAL A 31 4.62 -50.35 -3.42
CA VAL A 31 3.55 -50.05 -4.40
C VAL A 31 3.33 -51.22 -5.36
N THR A 32 2.33 -51.12 -6.24
CA THR A 32 2.08 -52.14 -7.27
C THR A 32 2.92 -51.90 -8.52
N SER A 33 3.30 -52.97 -9.21
CA SER A 33 3.98 -52.89 -10.52
C SER A 33 3.17 -52.10 -11.56
N GLN A 34 1.85 -52.13 -11.46
CA GLN A 34 0.93 -51.33 -12.27
C GLN A 34 1.09 -49.82 -12.01
N ALA A 35 1.33 -49.40 -10.76
CA ALA A 35 1.59 -47.99 -10.45
C ALA A 35 2.88 -47.51 -11.12
N VAL A 36 3.97 -48.29 -11.00
CA VAL A 36 5.25 -48.00 -11.68
C VAL A 36 5.06 -47.93 -13.20
N SER A 37 4.30 -48.85 -13.78
CA SER A 37 4.00 -48.83 -15.22
C SER A 37 3.23 -47.56 -15.62
N LYS A 38 2.26 -47.10 -14.83
CA LYS A 38 1.56 -45.84 -15.09
C LYS A 38 2.49 -44.62 -15.01
N TRP A 39 3.42 -44.61 -14.06
CA TRP A 39 4.42 -43.54 -13.95
C TRP A 39 5.36 -43.50 -15.15
N GLU A 40 5.86 -44.67 -15.56
CA GLU A 40 6.80 -44.78 -16.69
C GLU A 40 6.17 -44.45 -18.04
N ASN A 41 4.87 -44.70 -18.21
CA ASN A 41 4.10 -44.37 -19.40
C ASN A 41 3.44 -42.98 -19.31
N GLU A 42 3.81 -42.17 -18.32
CA GLU A 42 3.31 -40.79 -18.13
C GLU A 42 1.78 -40.68 -17.97
N LEU A 43 1.14 -41.75 -17.50
CA LEU A 43 -0.30 -41.78 -17.25
C LEU A 43 -0.67 -41.14 -15.90
N CYS A 44 0.25 -41.17 -14.93
CA CYS A 44 0.15 -40.44 -13.66
C CYS A 44 1.54 -40.27 -13.04
N TYR A 45 1.62 -39.57 -11.90
CA TYR A 45 2.88 -39.38 -11.16
C TYR A 45 2.87 -40.16 -9.84
N PRO A 46 4.05 -40.53 -9.30
CA PRO A 46 4.17 -40.99 -7.92
C PRO A 46 3.68 -39.93 -6.94
N ASP A 47 3.17 -40.36 -5.79
CA ASP A 47 2.87 -39.44 -4.70
C ASP A 47 4.15 -38.70 -4.28
N ILE A 48 4.02 -37.42 -3.90
CA ILE A 48 5.16 -36.57 -3.52
C ILE A 48 5.99 -37.20 -2.38
N THR A 49 5.36 -37.97 -1.50
CA THR A 49 6.03 -38.68 -0.40
C THR A 49 6.92 -39.83 -0.87
N LEU A 50 6.70 -40.38 -2.06
CA LEU A 50 7.52 -41.45 -2.65
C LEU A 50 8.75 -40.92 -3.38
N ILE A 51 8.78 -39.63 -3.72
CA ILE A 51 9.85 -39.02 -4.52
C ILE A 51 11.24 -39.13 -3.85
N PRO A 52 11.42 -38.87 -2.54
CA PRO A 52 12.71 -39.06 -1.88
C PRO A 52 13.17 -40.52 -1.89
N SER A 53 12.26 -41.46 -1.71
CA SER A 53 12.54 -42.91 -1.73
C SER A 53 12.93 -43.38 -3.12
N ILE A 54 12.22 -42.90 -4.16
CA ILE A 54 12.56 -43.14 -5.57
C ILE A 54 13.98 -42.66 -5.88
N ALA A 55 14.29 -41.41 -5.50
CA ALA A 55 15.61 -40.81 -5.69
C ALA A 55 16.71 -41.66 -5.01
N THR A 56 16.45 -42.08 -3.77
CA THR A 56 17.35 -42.90 -2.97
C THR A 56 17.61 -44.28 -3.60
N ILE A 57 16.54 -45.00 -4.02
CA ILE A 57 16.67 -46.33 -4.63
C ILE A 57 17.43 -46.26 -5.97
N LEU A 58 17.20 -45.20 -6.74
CA LEU A 58 17.83 -45.01 -8.04
C LEU A 58 19.22 -44.37 -7.94
N GLY A 59 19.60 -43.86 -6.76
CA GLY A 59 20.90 -43.23 -6.52
C GLY A 59 21.09 -41.94 -7.30
N VAL A 60 20.03 -41.12 -7.41
CA VAL A 60 20.05 -39.81 -8.08
C VAL A 60 19.44 -38.75 -7.17
N GLU A 61 19.71 -37.48 -7.47
CA GLU A 61 18.99 -36.38 -6.82
C GLU A 61 17.54 -36.28 -7.33
N VAL A 62 16.66 -35.75 -6.47
CA VAL A 62 15.25 -35.51 -6.81
C VAL A 62 15.11 -34.63 -8.05
N ASN A 63 15.96 -33.60 -8.19
CA ASN A 63 15.97 -32.69 -9.34
C ASN A 63 16.13 -33.41 -10.67
N TYR A 64 16.98 -34.45 -10.70
CA TYR A 64 17.24 -35.23 -11.90
C TYR A 64 16.01 -36.03 -12.36
N LEU A 65 15.19 -36.52 -11.42
CA LEU A 65 13.93 -37.21 -11.76
C LEU A 65 13.01 -36.31 -12.57
N PHE A 66 12.93 -35.03 -12.19
CA PHE A 66 12.11 -34.02 -12.87
C PHE A 66 12.75 -33.44 -14.13
N GLY A 67 13.95 -33.87 -14.52
CA GLY A 67 14.61 -33.46 -15.76
C GLY A 67 15.38 -32.15 -15.65
N TYR A 68 15.58 -31.64 -14.44
CA TYR A 68 16.52 -30.55 -14.21
C TYR A 68 17.94 -31.10 -14.34
N LYS A 69 18.66 -30.70 -15.39
CA LYS A 69 20.11 -30.90 -15.47
C LYS A 69 20.77 -29.91 -14.53
N GLU A 70 21.87 -30.30 -13.88
CA GLU A 70 22.68 -29.42 -13.01
C GLU A 70 23.33 -28.21 -13.72
N GLN A 71 22.94 -27.88 -14.95
CA GLN A 71 23.48 -26.72 -15.67
C GLN A 71 22.33 -25.82 -16.13
N ASP A 72 21.97 -24.89 -15.25
CA ASP A 72 21.98 -23.45 -15.55
C ASP A 72 21.77 -22.60 -14.28
N PHE A 73 22.42 -22.95 -13.15
CA PHE A 73 22.89 -21.88 -12.26
C PHE A 73 24.09 -21.23 -12.96
N LYS A 74 23.84 -20.45 -14.02
CA LYS A 74 24.73 -19.33 -14.31
C LYS A 74 24.79 -18.56 -13.00
N VAL A 75 25.95 -18.56 -12.36
CA VAL A 75 26.24 -17.62 -11.26
C VAL A 75 25.80 -16.27 -11.81
N SER A 76 24.70 -15.77 -11.27
CA SER A 76 24.17 -14.47 -11.63
C SER A 76 25.33 -13.51 -11.49
N SER A 77 25.72 -12.80 -12.56
CA SER A 77 26.82 -11.85 -12.43
C SER A 77 26.31 -10.73 -11.53
N PHE A 78 26.70 -10.78 -10.27
CA PHE A 78 26.35 -9.79 -9.30
C PHE A 78 27.10 -8.49 -9.62
N PRO A 79 26.43 -7.33 -9.54
CA PRO A 79 27.11 -6.07 -9.77
C PRO A 79 28.27 -5.90 -8.78
N LYS A 80 29.32 -5.16 -9.17
CA LYS A 80 30.43 -4.87 -8.24
C LYS A 80 30.01 -3.97 -7.09
N LEU A 81 28.95 -3.19 -7.30
CA LEU A 81 28.39 -2.23 -6.36
C LEU A 81 26.87 -2.42 -6.27
N LEU A 82 26.32 -2.29 -5.07
CA LEU A 82 24.88 -2.17 -4.82
C LEU A 82 24.63 -0.80 -4.16
N GLY A 83 24.28 0.20 -4.97
CA GLY A 83 24.41 1.60 -4.56
C GLY A 83 25.88 1.95 -4.37
N ASP A 84 26.25 2.43 -3.18
CA ASP A 84 27.65 2.72 -2.80
C ASP A 84 28.36 1.54 -2.11
N LEU A 85 27.66 0.43 -1.87
CA LEU A 85 28.24 -0.72 -1.15
C LEU A 85 28.98 -1.65 -2.12
N PRO A 86 30.26 -1.99 -1.85
CA PRO A 86 30.99 -2.97 -2.65
C PRO A 86 30.53 -4.40 -2.38
N LEU A 87 30.57 -5.22 -3.42
CA LEU A 87 30.40 -6.67 -3.32
C LEU A 87 31.52 -7.24 -2.44
N VAL A 88 31.14 -7.84 -1.32
CA VAL A 88 32.07 -8.45 -0.35
C VAL A 88 32.33 -9.90 -0.69
N HIS A 89 31.25 -10.69 -0.86
CA HIS A 89 31.32 -12.11 -1.19
C HIS A 89 30.03 -12.57 -1.85
N GLN A 90 30.07 -13.72 -2.51
CA GLN A 90 28.89 -14.36 -3.09
C GLN A 90 28.95 -15.88 -2.91
N TYR A 91 27.79 -16.48 -2.68
CA TYR A 91 27.63 -17.92 -2.57
C TYR A 91 26.35 -18.35 -3.29
N LYS A 92 26.50 -19.24 -4.28
CA LYS A 92 25.41 -19.69 -5.16
C LYS A 92 24.66 -18.51 -5.78
N ASN A 93 23.39 -18.32 -5.42
CA ASN A 93 22.53 -17.27 -5.96
C ASN A 93 22.33 -16.12 -4.96
N VAL A 94 23.27 -15.89 -4.03
CA VAL A 94 23.20 -14.78 -3.07
C VAL A 94 24.54 -14.05 -3.00
N ALA A 95 24.50 -12.73 -3.02
CA ALA A 95 25.66 -11.86 -2.84
C ALA A 95 25.51 -10.97 -1.60
N CYS A 96 26.61 -10.72 -0.90
CA CYS A 96 26.71 -9.80 0.23
C CYS A 96 27.42 -8.51 -0.19
N TYR A 97 26.85 -7.37 0.18
CA TYR A 97 27.41 -6.04 -0.03
C TYR A 97 27.56 -5.34 1.32
N SER A 98 28.73 -4.75 1.56
CA SER A 98 29.00 -3.98 2.77
C SER A 98 30.26 -3.15 2.60
N SER A 99 30.29 -1.98 3.22
CA SER A 99 31.49 -1.17 3.36
C SER A 99 32.33 -1.54 4.60
N LYS A 100 31.89 -2.53 5.41
CA LYS A 100 32.58 -2.97 6.61
C LYS A 100 33.88 -3.70 6.27
N GLU A 101 34.90 -3.54 7.11
CA GLU A 101 36.16 -4.28 6.96
C GLU A 101 35.97 -5.77 7.29
N VAL A 102 36.29 -6.62 6.32
CA VAL A 102 36.24 -8.06 6.46
C VAL A 102 37.40 -8.55 7.33
N ASP A 103 37.09 -9.44 8.28
CA ASP A 103 38.07 -10.21 9.06
C ASP A 103 38.46 -11.48 8.30
N PHE A 104 37.49 -12.34 7.99
CA PHE A 104 37.69 -13.49 7.12
C PHE A 104 36.41 -13.90 6.37
N ILE A 105 36.59 -14.62 5.27
CA ILE A 105 35.51 -15.23 4.47
C ILE A 105 35.78 -16.73 4.39
N ASN A 106 34.74 -17.55 4.58
CA ASN A 106 34.75 -18.98 4.26
C ASN A 106 33.81 -19.26 3.07
N GLU A 107 33.43 -20.52 2.81
CA GLU A 107 32.64 -20.89 1.63
C GLU A 107 31.38 -20.04 1.46
N SER A 108 30.54 -19.97 2.49
CA SER A 108 29.26 -19.24 2.50
C SER A 108 29.17 -18.18 3.58
N GLY A 109 30.14 -18.13 4.50
CA GLY A 109 30.16 -17.24 5.65
C GLY A 109 31.14 -16.08 5.53
N ILE A 110 30.76 -14.93 6.08
CA ILE A 110 31.58 -13.71 6.16
C ILE A 110 31.64 -13.29 7.62
N LYS A 111 32.83 -12.99 8.13
CA LYS A 111 33.02 -12.33 9.42
C LYS A 111 33.69 -10.98 9.19
N PHE A 112 33.15 -9.94 9.82
CA PHE A 112 33.70 -8.60 9.81
C PHE A 112 34.46 -8.30 11.10
N LYS A 113 35.41 -7.36 11.06
CA LYS A 113 36.27 -7.02 12.20
C LYS A 113 35.52 -6.45 13.40
N ASP A 114 34.35 -5.87 13.18
CA ASP A 114 33.47 -5.34 14.24
C ASP A 114 32.63 -6.41 14.94
N GLY A 115 32.79 -7.68 14.56
CA GLY A 115 32.03 -8.81 15.10
C GLY A 115 30.77 -9.15 14.31
N SER A 116 30.43 -8.40 13.25
CA SER A 116 29.31 -8.76 12.38
C SER A 116 29.58 -10.07 11.63
N THR A 117 28.53 -10.85 11.37
CA THR A 117 28.62 -12.09 10.61
C THR A 117 27.51 -12.22 9.58
N VAL A 118 27.78 -12.94 8.50
CA VAL A 118 26.81 -13.31 7.47
C VAL A 118 26.98 -14.78 7.14
N GLU A 119 25.89 -15.51 6.97
CA GLU A 119 25.85 -16.87 6.44
C GLU A 119 24.93 -16.89 5.21
N LEU A 120 25.52 -16.93 4.02
CA LEU A 120 24.82 -16.82 2.75
C LEU A 120 24.00 -18.06 2.40
N SER A 121 24.36 -19.23 2.93
CA SER A 121 23.64 -20.48 2.65
C SER A 121 22.21 -20.49 3.21
N ASN A 122 21.97 -19.76 4.30
CA ASN A 122 20.67 -19.64 4.97
C ASN A 122 20.21 -18.19 5.16
N ARG A 123 20.92 -17.23 4.56
CA ARG A 123 20.61 -15.77 4.58
C ARG A 123 20.60 -15.16 5.98
N LEU A 124 21.39 -15.70 6.91
CA LEU A 124 21.50 -15.16 8.26
C LEU A 124 22.48 -13.98 8.28
N VAL A 125 22.06 -12.84 8.82
CA VAL A 125 22.90 -11.65 9.02
C VAL A 125 22.85 -11.26 10.49
N VAL A 126 24.01 -11.13 11.12
CA VAL A 126 24.20 -10.54 12.43
C VAL A 126 25.02 -9.26 12.24
N ASN A 127 24.35 -8.11 12.24
CA ASN A 127 25.00 -6.82 12.09
C ASN A 127 25.35 -6.23 13.48
N VAL A 128 26.64 -6.12 13.77
CA VAL A 128 27.16 -5.52 15.01
C VAL A 128 27.86 -4.21 14.66
N GLY A 129 27.57 -3.12 15.38
CA GLY A 129 28.20 -1.82 15.14
C GLY A 129 27.57 -1.01 14.00
N LYS A 130 28.29 0.00 13.52
CA LYS A 130 27.83 0.92 12.45
C LYS A 130 28.09 0.33 11.07
N GLY A 131 27.31 0.75 10.08
CA GLY A 131 27.44 0.32 8.68
C GLY A 131 26.43 -0.76 8.28
N GLU A 132 26.20 -0.86 6.98
CA GLU A 132 25.16 -1.71 6.40
C GLU A 132 25.72 -3.02 5.85
N ILE A 133 24.92 -4.08 5.91
CA ILE A 133 25.15 -5.36 5.24
C ILE A 133 23.87 -5.65 4.45
N LYS A 134 23.97 -5.71 3.12
CA LYS A 134 22.85 -6.01 2.22
C LYS A 134 23.09 -7.34 1.52
N LEU A 135 22.03 -8.13 1.39
CA LEU A 135 22.03 -9.36 0.59
C LEU A 135 21.25 -9.12 -0.72
N LEU A 136 21.77 -9.65 -1.83
CA LEU A 136 21.15 -9.62 -3.15
C LEU A 136 20.97 -11.05 -3.66
N ASP A 137 19.73 -11.45 -3.91
CA ASP A 137 19.44 -12.70 -4.60
C ASP A 137 19.74 -12.56 -6.11
N GLY A 138 20.26 -13.61 -6.73
CA GLY A 138 20.73 -13.53 -8.11
C GLY A 138 19.60 -13.58 -9.14
N ASP A 139 18.42 -14.05 -8.75
CA ASP A 139 17.21 -13.88 -9.58
C ASP A 139 16.82 -12.40 -9.68
N ASP A 140 17.03 -11.62 -8.60
CA ASP A 140 16.87 -10.16 -8.63
C ASP A 140 18.00 -9.48 -9.43
N ALA A 141 19.20 -10.07 -9.46
CA ALA A 141 20.35 -9.50 -10.13
C ALA A 141 20.30 -9.64 -11.66
N LYS A 142 19.75 -10.75 -12.18
CA LYS A 142 19.75 -11.07 -13.63
C LYS A 142 19.01 -10.04 -14.50
N ASN A 143 18.06 -9.30 -13.95
CA ASN A 143 17.20 -8.37 -14.70
C ASN A 143 17.33 -6.91 -14.25
N THR A 144 18.32 -6.59 -13.42
CA THR A 144 18.49 -5.26 -12.84
C THR A 144 19.85 -4.70 -13.25
N ASP A 145 19.84 -3.60 -14.01
CA ASP A 145 21.07 -2.82 -14.23
C ASP A 145 21.30 -1.92 -13.01
N PHE A 146 22.22 -2.33 -12.14
CA PHE A 146 22.53 -1.59 -10.91
C PHE A 146 23.31 -0.30 -11.12
N SER A 147 23.78 -0.03 -12.34
CA SER A 147 24.42 1.26 -12.66
C SER A 147 23.40 2.38 -12.87
N VAL A 148 22.14 2.04 -13.17
CA VAL A 148 21.08 3.00 -13.46
C VAL A 148 20.34 3.38 -12.19
N THR A 149 20.67 4.54 -11.63
CA THR A 149 20.06 5.10 -10.42
C THR A 149 19.18 6.32 -10.69
N SER A 150 18.96 6.65 -11.96
CA SER A 150 18.03 7.69 -12.36
C SER A 150 17.45 7.45 -13.75
N LYS A 151 16.24 7.98 -14.00
CA LYS A 151 15.58 8.04 -15.30
C LYS A 151 14.89 9.38 -15.46
N SER A 152 14.92 9.92 -16.67
CA SER A 152 14.22 11.15 -17.02
C SER A 152 13.40 10.96 -18.29
N PHE A 153 12.22 11.56 -18.32
CA PHE A 153 11.28 11.52 -19.43
C PHE A 153 10.77 12.93 -19.70
N GLU A 154 10.54 13.26 -20.98
CA GLU A 154 9.92 14.51 -21.40
C GLU A 154 8.76 14.18 -22.35
N PHE A 155 7.63 14.84 -22.14
CA PHE A 155 6.43 14.71 -22.95
C PHE A 155 5.88 16.09 -23.29
N GLY A 156 5.01 16.14 -24.31
CA GLY A 156 4.29 17.35 -24.68
C GLY A 156 3.14 17.65 -23.71
N HIS A 157 1.91 17.60 -24.22
CA HIS A 157 0.70 17.92 -23.46
C HIS A 157 0.34 16.83 -22.45
N VAL A 158 0.13 17.24 -21.19
CA VAL A 158 -0.44 16.41 -20.10
C VAL A 158 -1.34 17.28 -19.24
N ASP A 159 -2.58 16.85 -19.02
CA ASP A 159 -3.56 17.51 -18.14
C ASP A 159 -4.24 16.54 -17.17
N SER A 160 -3.86 15.26 -17.19
CA SER A 160 -4.40 14.20 -16.32
C SER A 160 -3.29 13.33 -15.74
N LEU A 161 -3.52 12.81 -14.53
CA LEU A 161 -2.55 12.01 -13.78
C LEU A 161 -3.13 10.68 -13.29
N ASP A 162 -2.31 9.63 -13.33
CA ASP A 162 -2.55 8.34 -12.68
C ASP A 162 -1.25 7.79 -12.12
N LEU A 163 -1.06 8.01 -10.82
CA LEU A 163 0.22 7.85 -10.16
C LEU A 163 0.13 6.78 -9.09
N GLU A 164 0.99 5.78 -9.21
CA GLU A 164 1.36 4.94 -8.08
C GLU A 164 2.53 5.59 -7.33
N VAL A 165 2.44 5.62 -6.01
CA VAL A 165 3.54 6.00 -5.11
C VAL A 165 3.84 4.79 -4.24
N LEU A 166 5.06 4.27 -4.32
CA LEU A 166 5.48 3.01 -3.72
C LEU A 166 6.72 3.24 -2.85
N ALA A 167 6.49 3.48 -1.56
CA ALA A 167 7.57 3.73 -0.59
C ALA A 167 8.62 4.76 -1.09
N ASN A 168 8.17 5.78 -1.81
CA ASN A 168 8.99 6.85 -2.36
C ASN A 168 8.35 8.20 -2.08
N LYS A 169 9.14 9.27 -2.19
CA LYS A 169 8.61 10.63 -2.25
C LYS A 169 8.24 10.96 -3.70
N CYS A 170 7.05 11.52 -3.92
CA CYS A 170 6.57 11.99 -5.20
C CYS A 170 6.22 13.48 -5.09
N GLU A 171 6.91 14.33 -5.86
CA GLU A 171 6.63 15.76 -5.91
C GLU A 171 6.07 16.12 -7.27
N ILE A 172 4.96 16.86 -7.29
CA ILE A 172 4.34 17.36 -8.50
C ILE A 172 4.40 18.87 -8.45
N VAL A 173 5.08 19.47 -9.43
CA VAL A 173 5.32 20.90 -9.51
C VAL A 173 4.87 21.44 -10.86
N ARG A 174 4.64 22.75 -10.92
CA ARG A 174 4.39 23.42 -12.19
C ARG A 174 5.68 23.50 -13.01
N SER A 175 5.61 23.08 -14.27
CA SER A 175 6.69 23.24 -15.24
C SER A 175 6.90 24.71 -15.60
N ALA A 176 8.15 25.13 -15.80
CA ALA A 176 8.47 26.52 -16.15
C ALA A 176 8.33 26.82 -17.66
N ASP A 177 8.34 25.78 -18.50
CA ASP A 177 8.39 25.90 -19.97
C ASP A 177 7.29 25.08 -20.67
N ASP A 178 6.19 24.81 -19.96
CA ASP A 178 5.00 24.12 -20.46
C ASP A 178 5.28 22.73 -21.06
N LYS A 179 6.35 22.08 -20.61
CA LYS A 179 6.65 20.69 -20.91
C LYS A 179 6.38 19.80 -19.72
N CYS A 180 5.82 18.63 -19.97
CA CYS A 180 5.70 17.61 -18.94
C CYS A 180 7.05 16.89 -18.78
N ARG A 181 7.59 16.82 -17.57
CA ARG A 181 8.80 16.02 -17.27
C ARG A 181 8.59 15.11 -16.10
N VAL A 182 9.23 13.95 -16.15
CA VAL A 182 9.32 13.03 -15.01
C VAL A 182 10.79 12.76 -14.76
N HIS A 183 11.29 13.13 -13.59
CA HIS A 183 12.63 12.86 -13.11
C HIS A 183 12.57 11.92 -11.92
N ALA A 184 13.10 10.72 -12.08
CA ALA A 184 13.18 9.74 -11.00
C ALA A 184 14.65 9.49 -10.63
N LYS A 185 14.91 9.42 -9.33
CA LYS A 185 16.22 9.05 -8.76
C LYS A 185 16.02 8.12 -7.56
N GLY A 186 16.98 7.25 -7.32
CA GLY A 186 16.95 6.34 -6.18
C GLY A 186 17.68 5.03 -6.46
N GLU A 187 17.31 3.99 -5.72
CA GLU A 187 17.91 2.68 -5.89
C GLU A 187 17.65 2.11 -7.30
N ALA A 188 18.62 1.37 -7.82
CA ALA A 188 18.51 0.82 -9.17
C ALA A 188 17.31 -0.11 -9.35
N ARG A 189 16.90 -0.87 -8.31
CA ARG A 189 15.69 -1.71 -8.38
C ARG A 189 14.43 -0.87 -8.56
N PHE A 190 14.32 0.23 -7.84
CA PHE A 190 13.21 1.18 -7.95
C PHE A 190 13.18 1.85 -9.34
N ILE A 191 14.34 2.27 -9.84
CA ILE A 191 14.43 2.89 -11.15
C ILE A 191 14.16 1.89 -12.28
N ASN A 192 14.57 0.64 -12.12
CA ASN A 192 14.30 -0.40 -13.11
C ASN A 192 12.83 -0.88 -13.10
N SER A 193 12.15 -0.84 -11.96
CA SER A 193 10.72 -1.14 -11.88
C SER A 193 9.82 -0.02 -12.43
N LEU A 194 10.30 1.22 -12.42
CA LEU A 194 9.56 2.40 -12.87
C LEU A 194 9.13 2.28 -14.35
N ALA A 195 7.82 2.40 -14.56
CA ALA A 195 7.19 2.55 -15.87
C ALA A 195 6.46 3.89 -15.95
N VAL A 196 6.82 4.70 -16.95
CA VAL A 196 6.24 6.02 -17.22
C VAL A 196 5.69 6.03 -18.64
N LEU A 197 4.41 6.36 -18.78
CA LEU A 197 3.69 6.38 -20.07
C LEU A 197 2.78 7.61 -20.15
N VAL A 198 2.61 8.15 -21.35
CA VAL A 198 1.57 9.16 -21.63
C VAL A 198 0.67 8.63 -22.73
N GLN A 199 -0.64 8.65 -22.48
CA GLN A 199 -1.67 8.30 -23.46
C GLN A 199 -2.80 9.32 -23.36
N GLU A 200 -3.20 9.91 -24.48
CA GLU A 200 -4.32 10.87 -24.55
C GLU A 200 -4.23 12.04 -23.54
N GLY A 201 -3.03 12.55 -23.26
CA GLY A 201 -2.81 13.64 -22.30
C GLY A 201 -2.83 13.22 -20.82
N LYS A 202 -2.93 11.91 -20.54
CA LYS A 202 -2.84 11.33 -19.21
C LYS A 202 -1.45 10.74 -18.96
N LEU A 203 -0.75 11.24 -17.94
CA LEU A 203 0.51 10.66 -17.45
C LEU A 203 0.23 9.53 -16.48
N SER A 204 0.81 8.37 -16.74
CA SER A 204 0.76 7.20 -15.88
C SER A 204 2.14 6.84 -15.35
N ILE A 205 2.26 6.76 -14.02
CA ILE A 205 3.47 6.28 -13.32
C ILE A 205 3.09 5.03 -12.53
N SER A 206 3.83 3.94 -12.74
CA SER A 206 3.59 2.64 -12.10
C SER A 206 4.90 1.88 -11.88
N PHE A 207 4.87 0.85 -11.02
CA PHE A 207 6.04 0.03 -10.71
C PHE A 207 5.77 -1.45 -11.00
N LYS A 208 6.62 -2.05 -11.85
CA LYS A 208 6.62 -3.49 -12.17
C LYS A 208 7.41 -4.28 -11.12
N ASN A 209 7.16 -5.59 -11.00
CA ASN A 209 7.92 -6.48 -10.10
C ASN A 209 8.06 -5.91 -8.68
N ARG A 210 6.91 -5.77 -8.00
CA ARG A 210 6.79 -5.05 -6.71
C ARG A 210 7.42 -5.79 -5.52
N ASP A 211 7.81 -7.04 -5.71
CA ASP A 211 8.37 -7.87 -4.65
C ASP A 211 9.67 -7.25 -4.12
N GLY A 212 9.74 -7.04 -2.80
CA GLY A 212 10.89 -6.43 -2.15
C GLY A 212 10.98 -4.90 -2.22
N LEU A 213 10.17 -4.20 -3.04
CA LEU A 213 10.17 -2.73 -3.11
C LEU A 213 9.48 -2.05 -1.90
N MET A 214 8.85 -2.84 -1.03
CA MET A 214 8.09 -2.37 0.14
C MET A 214 8.88 -2.41 1.46
N SER A 215 10.20 -2.58 1.40
CA SER A 215 11.06 -2.52 2.59
C SER A 215 11.05 -1.12 3.23
N GLN A 216 11.15 -1.05 4.56
CA GLN A 216 11.14 0.18 5.36
C GLN A 216 12.36 1.10 5.13
N THR A 217 13.23 0.79 4.17
CA THR A 217 14.56 1.39 4.01
C THR A 217 14.65 2.47 2.92
N TYR A 218 13.58 2.72 2.16
CA TYR A 218 13.68 3.46 0.89
C TYR A 218 13.50 4.98 0.97
N GLN A 219 14.09 5.62 1.99
CA GLN A 219 14.00 7.07 2.15
C GLN A 219 14.66 7.88 1.01
N GLU A 220 15.44 7.25 0.14
CA GLU A 220 16.15 7.92 -0.95
C GLU A 220 15.42 7.91 -2.31
N ASN A 221 14.34 7.11 -2.46
CA ASN A 221 13.61 7.03 -3.72
C ASN A 221 12.73 8.27 -3.92
N HIS A 222 12.92 8.95 -5.04
CA HIS A 222 12.23 10.19 -5.35
C HIS A 222 11.80 10.26 -6.82
N VAL A 223 10.56 10.70 -7.02
CA VAL A 223 10.00 11.02 -8.34
C VAL A 223 9.55 12.47 -8.30
N ARG A 224 10.01 13.27 -9.26
CA ARG A 224 9.56 14.63 -9.48
C ARG A 224 8.84 14.68 -10.82
N VAL A 225 7.61 15.18 -10.82
CA VAL A 225 6.79 15.42 -12.00
C VAL A 225 6.66 16.92 -12.19
N GLU A 226 7.08 17.43 -13.33
CA GLU A 226 6.83 18.80 -13.77
C GLU A 226 5.64 18.76 -14.72
N LEU A 227 4.52 19.41 -14.39
CA LEU A 227 3.32 19.42 -15.21
C LEU A 227 3.15 20.73 -15.98
N PRO A 228 2.66 20.68 -17.23
CA PRO A 228 2.53 21.86 -18.08
C PRO A 228 1.22 22.64 -17.82
N CYS A 229 0.51 22.39 -16.71
CA CYS A 229 -0.77 23.01 -16.41
C CYS A 229 -0.90 23.43 -14.94
N ASP A 230 -1.64 24.51 -14.69
CA ASP A 230 -2.09 24.91 -13.34
C ASP A 230 -3.43 24.27 -12.97
N ASP A 231 -4.24 23.98 -14.00
CA ASP A 231 -5.58 23.40 -13.92
C ASP A 231 -5.62 22.08 -14.71
N GLY A 232 -5.68 20.97 -13.99
CA GLY A 232 -5.79 19.64 -14.59
C GLY A 232 -7.23 19.13 -14.68
N LYS A 233 -7.45 18.10 -15.50
CA LYS A 233 -8.74 17.42 -15.59
C LYS A 233 -8.92 16.40 -14.48
N THR A 234 -8.00 15.44 -14.38
CA THR A 234 -8.14 14.34 -13.41
C THR A 234 -6.81 14.03 -12.70
N MET A 235 -6.90 13.68 -11.42
CA MET A 235 -5.77 13.20 -10.64
C MET A 235 -6.16 11.94 -9.88
N SER A 236 -5.63 10.79 -10.31
CA SER A 236 -5.72 9.52 -9.59
C SER A 236 -4.38 9.21 -8.93
N VAL A 237 -4.38 9.01 -7.61
CA VAL A 237 -3.19 8.68 -6.83
C VAL A 237 -3.45 7.44 -5.99
N ARG A 238 -2.51 6.50 -6.03
CA ARG A 238 -2.47 5.32 -5.15
C ARG A 238 -1.14 5.30 -4.40
N VAL A 239 -1.18 5.66 -3.12
CA VAL A 239 -0.03 5.53 -2.21
C VAL A 239 -0.08 4.18 -1.53
N ASN A 240 0.97 3.39 -1.69
CA ASN A 240 1.12 2.08 -1.08
C ASN A 240 2.31 2.09 -0.11
N GLY A 241 2.10 1.56 1.10
CA GLY A 241 3.10 1.56 2.16
C GLY A 241 3.24 2.94 2.82
N SER A 242 4.48 3.43 2.95
CA SER A 242 4.83 4.69 3.62
C SER A 242 5.23 5.81 2.64
N GLY A 243 4.74 5.77 1.40
CA GLY A 243 5.04 6.78 0.39
C GLY A 243 4.46 8.16 0.74
N GLU A 244 5.04 9.20 0.16
CA GLU A 244 4.60 10.58 0.33
C GLU A 244 4.34 11.20 -1.06
N LEU A 245 3.20 11.86 -1.22
CA LEU A 245 2.91 12.68 -2.40
C LEU A 245 2.64 14.12 -1.99
N ILE A 246 3.30 15.06 -2.67
CA ILE A 246 3.05 16.49 -2.54
C ILE A 246 2.78 17.05 -3.93
N SER A 247 1.64 17.72 -4.12
CA SER A 247 1.29 18.42 -5.35
C SER A 247 1.12 19.92 -5.11
N GLU A 248 1.85 20.72 -5.88
CA GLU A 248 1.74 22.19 -5.91
C GLU A 248 0.79 22.69 -7.03
N ILE A 249 0.26 21.78 -7.85
CA ILE A 249 -0.70 22.12 -8.90
C ILE A 249 -1.97 22.65 -8.26
N LYS A 250 -2.41 23.82 -8.72
CA LYS A 250 -3.45 24.62 -8.04
C LYS A 250 -4.77 23.89 -7.99
N HIS A 251 -5.18 23.26 -9.10
CA HIS A 251 -6.52 22.72 -9.21
C HIS A 251 -6.59 21.52 -10.15
N PHE A 252 -7.47 20.56 -9.82
CA PHE A 252 -7.93 19.52 -10.73
C PHE A 252 -9.46 19.41 -10.66
N LYS A 253 -10.14 19.12 -11.76
CA LYS A 253 -11.61 18.92 -11.69
C LYS A 253 -11.96 17.72 -10.82
N ASP A 254 -11.40 16.55 -11.13
CA ASP A 254 -11.69 15.31 -10.42
C ASP A 254 -10.45 14.72 -9.73
N GLY A 255 -10.58 14.43 -8.45
CA GLY A 255 -9.55 13.79 -7.62
C GLY A 255 -9.98 12.42 -7.11
N GLU A 256 -9.12 11.41 -7.27
CA GLU A 256 -9.26 10.10 -6.63
C GLU A 256 -7.97 9.77 -5.86
N LEU A 257 -8.00 9.88 -4.53
CA LEU A 257 -6.82 9.78 -3.67
C LEU A 257 -6.93 8.56 -2.76
N ASN A 258 -6.10 7.56 -2.97
CA ASN A 258 -6.15 6.32 -2.21
C ASN A 258 -4.82 6.09 -1.47
N ILE A 259 -4.89 5.87 -0.15
CA ILE A 259 -3.76 5.43 0.66
C ILE A 259 -4.02 4.02 1.18
N ASN A 260 -3.08 3.11 0.93
CA ASN A 260 -3.03 1.78 1.53
C ASN A 260 -1.76 1.65 2.36
N GLY A 261 -1.88 1.83 3.67
CA GLY A 261 -0.74 1.85 4.60
C GLY A 261 -0.72 3.13 5.45
N SER A 262 0.47 3.70 5.60
CA SER A 262 0.76 4.82 6.50
C SER A 262 1.34 6.03 5.78
N GLY A 263 1.25 6.07 4.44
CA GLY A 263 1.74 7.18 3.63
C GLY A 263 0.94 8.47 3.79
N SER A 264 1.39 9.52 3.10
CA SER A 264 0.77 10.85 3.14
C SER A 264 0.52 11.41 1.74
N VAL A 265 -0.54 12.21 1.60
CA VAL A 265 -0.85 12.96 0.38
C VAL A 265 -1.17 14.40 0.74
N LYS A 266 -0.53 15.36 0.09
CA LYS A 266 -0.82 16.78 0.17
C LYS A 266 -1.17 17.34 -1.19
N VAL A 267 -2.34 17.96 -1.30
CA VAL A 267 -2.92 18.47 -2.55
C VAL A 267 -3.60 19.82 -2.33
N HIS A 268 -3.88 20.54 -3.42
CA HIS A 268 -4.60 21.81 -3.38
C HIS A 268 -6.11 21.61 -3.59
N ASP A 269 -6.64 22.02 -4.75
CA ASP A 269 -8.07 22.26 -4.95
C ASP A 269 -8.69 21.26 -5.92
N PHE A 270 -9.97 20.90 -5.67
CA PHE A 270 -10.76 20.07 -6.56
C PHE A 270 -12.18 20.60 -6.81
N ASP A 271 -12.78 20.29 -7.96
CA ASP A 271 -14.25 20.42 -8.08
C ASP A 271 -14.93 19.28 -7.32
N THR A 272 -14.45 18.05 -7.55
CA THR A 272 -14.88 16.84 -6.84
C THR A 272 -13.67 16.01 -6.43
N CYS A 273 -13.58 15.65 -5.15
CA CYS A 273 -12.54 14.79 -4.62
C CYS A 273 -13.14 13.60 -3.89
N ARG A 274 -12.69 12.39 -4.24
CA ARG A 274 -12.94 11.17 -3.48
C ARG A 274 -11.62 10.70 -2.89
N LEU A 275 -11.59 10.55 -1.57
CA LEU A 275 -10.44 9.96 -0.90
C LEU A 275 -10.80 8.71 -0.11
N THR A 276 -9.89 7.75 -0.09
CA THR A 276 -9.96 6.57 0.77
C THR A 276 -8.62 6.35 1.47
N ILE A 277 -8.65 6.26 2.79
CA ILE A 277 -7.50 5.84 3.60
C ILE A 277 -7.79 4.45 4.15
N ASN A 278 -6.98 3.46 3.79
CA ASN A 278 -6.97 2.12 4.36
C ASN A 278 -5.68 1.96 5.18
N GLY A 279 -5.78 2.08 6.50
CA GLY A 279 -4.64 2.07 7.41
C GLY A 279 -4.57 3.31 8.29
N SER A 280 -3.38 3.90 8.40
CA SER A 280 -3.07 5.00 9.32
C SER A 280 -2.44 6.21 8.63
N GLY A 281 -2.57 6.30 7.31
CA GLY A 281 -2.03 7.42 6.53
C GLY A 281 -2.81 8.72 6.70
N SER A 282 -2.32 9.78 6.06
CA SER A 282 -2.91 11.12 6.16
C SER A 282 -3.12 11.78 4.80
N ILE A 283 -4.22 12.53 4.66
CA ILE A 283 -4.48 13.34 3.46
C ILE A 283 -4.79 14.79 3.84
N GLU A 284 -4.00 15.73 3.35
CA GLU A 284 -4.24 17.17 3.47
C GLU A 284 -4.69 17.73 2.11
N GLY A 285 -5.87 18.34 2.07
CA GLY A 285 -6.40 19.06 0.92
C GLY A 285 -6.71 20.52 1.26
N LYS A 286 -6.73 21.41 0.27
CA LYS A 286 -7.13 22.81 0.50
C LYS A 286 -8.63 22.97 0.31
N ASN A 287 -9.09 23.02 -0.93
CA ASN A 287 -10.49 23.30 -1.21
C ASN A 287 -11.13 22.20 -2.05
N SER A 288 -12.42 21.92 -1.83
CA SER A 288 -13.20 21.11 -2.75
C SER A 288 -14.63 21.62 -2.91
N GLY A 289 -15.17 21.55 -4.13
CA GLY A 289 -16.61 21.68 -4.33
C GLY A 289 -17.36 20.56 -3.62
N THR A 290 -17.05 19.30 -3.96
CA THR A 290 -17.59 18.11 -3.29
C THR A 290 -16.46 17.23 -2.79
N ALA A 291 -16.49 16.81 -1.52
CA ALA A 291 -15.49 15.90 -0.98
C ALA A 291 -16.15 14.68 -0.34
N HIS A 292 -15.80 13.49 -0.83
CA HIS A 292 -16.18 12.21 -0.25
C HIS A 292 -14.97 11.63 0.48
N LEU A 293 -14.96 11.72 1.81
CA LEU A 293 -13.86 11.32 2.66
C LEU A 293 -14.18 9.97 3.32
N LYS A 294 -13.44 8.93 2.95
CA LYS A 294 -13.59 7.60 3.57
C LYS A 294 -12.31 7.19 4.31
N ILE A 295 -12.44 6.90 5.61
CA ILE A 295 -11.33 6.40 6.43
C ILE A 295 -11.69 5.02 6.95
N ASN A 296 -10.85 4.02 6.65
CA ASN A 296 -10.93 2.67 7.19
C ASN A 296 -9.64 2.40 7.98
N GLY A 297 -9.74 2.42 9.31
CA GLY A 297 -8.59 2.34 10.22
C GLY A 297 -8.46 3.57 11.10
N SER A 298 -7.24 4.09 11.22
CA SER A 298 -6.86 5.17 12.16
C SER A 298 -6.20 6.36 11.46
N GLY A 299 -6.38 6.48 10.15
CA GLY A 299 -5.83 7.59 9.38
C GLY A 299 -6.54 8.92 9.65
N SER A 300 -5.99 9.99 9.09
CA SER A 300 -6.53 11.35 9.29
C SER A 300 -6.67 12.12 7.98
N THR A 301 -7.56 13.11 7.97
CA THR A 301 -7.64 14.06 6.87
C THR A 301 -7.94 15.48 7.34
N ASP A 302 -7.28 16.46 6.73
CA ASP A 302 -7.46 17.90 6.99
C ASP A 302 -7.85 18.62 5.69
N TRP A 303 -8.91 19.43 5.75
CA TRP A 303 -9.40 20.24 4.64
C TRP A 303 -9.71 21.67 5.08
N MET A 304 -9.40 22.65 4.22
CA MET A 304 -9.70 24.06 4.51
C MET A 304 -11.15 24.43 4.18
N THR A 305 -11.61 24.19 2.95
CA THR A 305 -12.98 24.57 2.54
C THR A 305 -13.61 23.47 1.71
N VAL A 306 -14.79 22.99 2.11
CA VAL A 306 -15.55 22.00 1.34
C VAL A 306 -17.01 22.46 1.21
N GLN A 307 -17.51 22.66 -0.01
CA GLN A 307 -18.91 23.09 -0.17
C GLN A 307 -19.87 21.95 0.20
N LYS A 308 -19.64 20.73 -0.30
CA LYS A 308 -20.42 19.53 0.03
C LYS A 308 -19.52 18.43 0.58
N LEU A 309 -19.65 18.18 1.88
CA LEU A 309 -18.83 17.24 2.61
C LEU A 309 -19.61 15.96 2.92
N ASP A 310 -19.09 14.82 2.47
CA ASP A 310 -19.53 13.50 2.90
C ASP A 310 -18.37 12.79 3.60
N VAL A 311 -18.52 12.43 4.88
CA VAL A 311 -17.50 11.72 5.65
C VAL A 311 -18.01 10.36 6.09
N THR A 312 -17.22 9.32 5.90
CA THR A 312 -17.43 7.99 6.48
C THR A 312 -16.16 7.52 7.18
N ILE A 313 -16.22 7.33 8.49
CA ILE A 313 -15.12 6.76 9.28
C ILE A 313 -15.54 5.37 9.77
N ASN A 314 -14.74 4.36 9.43
CA ASN A 314 -14.85 3.00 9.95
C ASN A 314 -13.58 2.69 10.74
N GLY A 315 -13.67 2.72 12.07
CA GLY A 315 -12.51 2.58 12.96
C GLY A 315 -12.34 3.78 13.89
N SER A 316 -11.10 4.28 13.99
CA SER A 316 -10.67 5.30 14.96
C SER A 316 -9.97 6.48 14.29
N GLY A 317 -10.26 6.72 13.01
CA GLY A 317 -9.67 7.82 12.24
C GLY A 317 -10.25 9.19 12.59
N GLU A 318 -9.67 10.23 12.00
CA GLU A 318 -10.03 11.62 12.27
C GLU A 318 -10.26 12.40 10.96
N ALA A 319 -11.28 13.26 10.93
CA ALA A 319 -11.44 14.24 9.85
C ALA A 319 -11.63 15.65 10.41
N VAL A 320 -10.83 16.59 9.95
CA VAL A 320 -10.92 18.01 10.29
C VAL A 320 -11.24 18.80 9.03
N VAL A 321 -12.30 19.60 9.05
CA VAL A 321 -12.66 20.48 7.94
C VAL A 321 -12.97 21.89 8.46
N LYS A 322 -12.27 22.91 7.98
CA LYS A 322 -12.43 24.25 8.57
C LYS A 322 -13.74 24.92 8.17
N ASN A 323 -14.09 24.92 6.89
CA ASN A 323 -15.31 25.59 6.40
C ASN A 323 -16.16 24.62 5.58
N VAL A 324 -17.44 24.51 5.93
CA VAL A 324 -18.37 23.58 5.27
C VAL A 324 -19.71 24.26 4.97
N ALA A 325 -20.25 24.04 3.76
CA ALA A 325 -21.59 24.53 3.40
C ALA A 325 -22.69 23.45 3.46
N SER A 326 -22.33 22.18 3.49
CA SER A 326 -23.24 21.04 3.65
C SER A 326 -22.46 19.85 4.17
N ALA A 327 -22.98 19.12 5.16
CA ALA A 327 -22.26 18.00 5.77
C ALA A 327 -23.16 16.76 5.98
N ASN A 328 -22.70 15.61 5.48
CA ASN A 328 -23.21 14.30 5.85
C ASN A 328 -22.07 13.48 6.48
N ILE A 329 -22.17 13.23 7.78
CA ILE A 329 -21.13 12.55 8.55
C ILE A 329 -21.66 11.23 9.08
N ASN A 330 -20.89 10.17 8.87
CA ASN A 330 -21.18 8.84 9.39
C ASN A 330 -19.93 8.23 10.05
N ILE A 331 -20.01 7.97 11.35
CA ILE A 331 -18.94 7.34 12.13
C ILE A 331 -19.41 5.96 12.58
N ASN A 332 -18.67 4.93 12.21
CA ASN A 332 -18.82 3.55 12.67
C ASN A 332 -17.56 3.16 13.46
N GLY A 333 -17.64 3.24 14.79
CA GLY A 333 -16.51 2.99 15.69
C GLY A 333 -16.25 4.15 16.65
N SER A 334 -14.98 4.51 16.79
CA SER A 334 -14.48 5.45 17.81
C SER A 334 -13.76 6.65 17.20
N GLY A 335 -13.88 6.87 15.89
CA GLY A 335 -13.26 8.00 15.20
C GLY A 335 -13.99 9.31 15.41
N ASP A 336 -13.35 10.41 15.00
CA ASP A 336 -13.80 11.77 15.31
C ASP A 336 -13.89 12.64 14.07
N VAL A 337 -14.86 13.55 14.04
CA VAL A 337 -14.97 14.56 12.99
C VAL A 337 -15.14 15.95 13.61
N THR A 338 -14.31 16.89 13.17
CA THR A 338 -14.38 18.29 13.59
C THR A 338 -14.67 19.20 12.40
N ILE A 339 -15.71 20.02 12.51
CA ILE A 339 -16.00 21.14 11.61
C ILE A 339 -15.82 22.44 12.39
N ASN A 340 -14.97 23.35 11.91
CA ASN A 340 -14.78 24.63 12.60
C ASN A 340 -15.97 25.56 12.34
N HIS A 341 -16.31 25.78 11.07
CA HIS A 341 -17.40 26.67 10.65
C HIS A 341 -18.36 25.94 9.70
N LEU A 342 -19.62 25.86 10.08
CA LEU A 342 -20.71 25.29 9.25
C LEU A 342 -21.69 26.40 8.84
N ASN A 343 -21.86 26.64 7.53
CA ASN A 343 -22.91 27.52 7.03
C ASN A 343 -23.78 26.78 6.01
N CYS A 344 -24.83 26.12 6.51
CA CYS A 344 -25.65 25.20 5.73
C CYS A 344 -27.09 25.69 5.54
N GLU A 345 -27.40 26.13 4.31
CA GLU A 345 -28.77 26.48 3.92
C GLU A 345 -29.69 25.26 3.74
N GLY A 346 -29.12 24.05 3.74
CA GLY A 346 -29.79 22.78 3.52
C GLY A 346 -29.96 21.94 4.79
N GLU A 347 -29.62 20.67 4.68
CA GLU A 347 -29.70 19.70 5.77
C GLU A 347 -28.32 19.14 6.07
N THR A 348 -27.98 19.14 7.36
CA THR A 348 -26.77 18.52 7.90
C THR A 348 -27.15 17.22 8.61
N ASN A 349 -26.56 16.11 8.19
CA ASN A 349 -26.82 14.79 8.73
C ASN A 349 -25.62 14.29 9.55
N LEU A 350 -25.82 13.99 10.83
CA LEU A 350 -24.78 13.49 11.74
C LEU A 350 -25.18 12.13 12.31
N ARG A 351 -24.41 11.09 11.99
CA ARG A 351 -24.69 9.73 12.44
C ARG A 351 -23.47 9.13 13.13
N ILE A 352 -23.68 8.61 14.34
CA ILE A 352 -22.67 7.88 15.10
C ILE A 352 -23.20 6.51 15.47
N SER A 353 -22.48 5.45 15.10
CA SER A 353 -22.66 4.09 15.57
C SER A 353 -21.38 3.63 16.29
N GLY A 354 -21.34 3.80 17.61
CA GLY A 354 -20.16 3.52 18.42
C GLY A 354 -19.93 4.55 19.53
N SER A 355 -18.67 4.93 19.73
CA SER A 355 -18.22 5.81 20.82
C SER A 355 -17.48 7.07 20.33
N GLY A 356 -17.41 7.29 19.01
CA GLY A 356 -16.73 8.46 18.44
C GLY A 356 -17.45 9.77 18.72
N ALA A 357 -16.84 10.89 18.28
CA ALA A 357 -17.36 12.23 18.49
C ALA A 357 -17.52 13.03 17.19
N ILE A 358 -18.49 13.94 17.18
CA ILE A 358 -18.60 14.98 16.14
C ILE A 358 -18.62 16.34 16.82
N GLY A 359 -17.64 17.19 16.50
CA GLY A 359 -17.55 18.58 16.94
C GLY A 359 -17.93 19.55 15.82
N ILE A 360 -18.80 20.52 16.10
CA ILE A 360 -19.06 21.68 15.24
C ILE A 360 -18.84 22.93 16.08
N MET A 361 -17.77 23.68 15.81
CA MET A 361 -17.36 24.78 16.70
C MET A 361 -18.31 25.98 16.61
N ASP A 362 -18.65 26.43 15.39
CA ASP A 362 -19.60 27.52 15.19
C ASP A 362 -20.36 27.43 13.85
N GLY A 363 -21.34 28.33 13.70
CA GLY A 363 -22.00 28.61 12.42
C GLY A 363 -23.53 28.52 12.51
N GLU A 364 -24.15 28.29 11.35
CA GLU A 364 -25.60 28.17 11.21
C GLU A 364 -26.00 27.02 10.28
N CYS A 365 -27.11 26.34 10.60
CA CYS A 365 -27.73 25.44 9.63
C CYS A 365 -29.26 25.46 9.67
N LYS A 366 -29.88 25.24 8.51
CA LYS A 366 -31.35 25.24 8.40
C LYS A 366 -31.96 23.97 9.01
N LYS A 367 -31.37 22.80 8.77
CA LYS A 367 -31.82 21.55 9.37
C LYS A 367 -30.65 20.74 9.88
N LEU A 368 -30.79 20.20 11.09
CA LEU A 368 -29.84 19.29 11.70
C LEU A 368 -30.53 17.97 12.04
N ASP A 369 -30.14 16.88 11.38
CA ASP A 369 -30.57 15.51 11.70
C ASP A 369 -29.45 14.77 12.40
N ILE A 370 -29.71 14.32 13.63
CA ILE A 370 -28.78 13.61 14.49
C ILE A 370 -29.32 12.23 14.83
N HIS A 371 -28.49 11.21 14.62
CA HIS A 371 -28.75 9.86 15.12
C HIS A 371 -27.51 9.26 15.80
N ILE A 372 -27.63 8.97 17.10
CA ILE A 372 -26.59 8.26 17.87
C ILE A 372 -27.08 6.87 18.28
N LYS A 373 -26.31 5.86 17.89
CA LYS A 373 -26.37 4.48 18.36
C LYS A 373 -25.08 4.14 19.12
N GLY A 374 -25.12 4.22 20.44
CA GLY A 374 -23.97 3.90 21.29
C GLY A 374 -23.74 4.93 22.39
N SER A 375 -22.49 5.21 22.69
CA SER A 375 -22.06 6.16 23.72
C SER A 375 -21.36 7.39 23.15
N GLY A 376 -21.40 7.58 21.82
CA GLY A 376 -20.76 8.71 21.16
C GLY A 376 -21.36 10.06 21.54
N GLU A 377 -20.62 11.11 21.17
CA GLU A 377 -20.91 12.49 21.54
C GLU A 377 -21.04 13.38 20.30
N ILE A 378 -21.99 14.30 20.32
CA ILE A 378 -22.05 15.40 19.36
C ILE A 378 -22.04 16.71 20.13
N ASN A 379 -20.99 17.50 19.93
CA ASN A 379 -20.84 18.82 20.52
C ASN A 379 -20.96 19.89 19.42
N ALA A 380 -22.06 20.63 19.43
CA ALA A 380 -22.35 21.74 18.54
C ALA A 380 -22.77 23.00 19.33
N GLU A 381 -22.06 23.29 20.43
CA GLU A 381 -22.37 24.39 21.36
C GLU A 381 -22.39 25.80 20.71
N GLY A 382 -21.59 26.04 19.67
CA GLY A 382 -21.59 27.30 18.94
C GLY A 382 -22.53 27.34 17.72
N LEU A 383 -23.26 26.25 17.44
CA LEU A 383 -24.11 26.15 16.26
C LEU A 383 -25.53 26.69 16.53
N THR A 384 -26.03 27.52 15.60
CA THR A 384 -27.43 27.95 15.57
C THR A 384 -28.19 27.17 14.49
N VAL A 385 -29.29 26.51 14.85
CA VAL A 385 -30.08 25.72 13.91
C VAL A 385 -31.53 26.18 13.85
N GLN A 386 -32.14 26.17 12.65
CA GLN A 386 -33.57 26.48 12.54
C GLN A 386 -34.40 25.31 13.07
N LYS A 387 -34.14 24.10 12.57
CA LYS A 387 -34.84 22.88 12.97
C LYS A 387 -33.87 21.76 13.30
N ALA A 388 -34.17 21.00 14.37
CA ALA A 388 -33.39 19.84 14.77
C ALA A 388 -34.25 18.58 14.88
N ALA A 389 -33.75 17.45 14.41
CA ALA A 389 -34.27 16.11 14.70
C ALA A 389 -33.15 15.33 15.39
N ILE A 390 -33.40 14.81 16.59
CA ILE A 390 -32.37 14.20 17.44
C ILE A 390 -32.89 12.86 17.96
N VAL A 391 -32.19 11.79 17.63
CA VAL A 391 -32.50 10.43 18.08
C VAL A 391 -31.28 9.83 18.77
N ILE A 392 -31.43 9.44 20.04
CA ILE A 392 -30.41 8.72 20.81
C ILE A 392 -30.96 7.35 21.23
N ASP A 393 -30.37 6.28 20.68
CA ASP A 393 -30.80 4.90 20.94
C ASP A 393 -30.16 4.29 22.21
N ALA A 394 -29.11 4.90 22.76
CA ALA A 394 -28.37 4.39 23.91
C ALA A 394 -27.96 5.49 24.92
N ASN A 395 -26.66 5.63 25.22
CA ASN A 395 -26.14 6.50 26.29
C ASN A 395 -25.35 7.71 25.75
N GLY A 396 -25.59 8.08 24.49
CA GLY A 396 -24.88 9.19 23.84
C GLY A 396 -25.25 10.56 24.42
N LEU A 397 -24.43 11.54 24.10
CA LEU A 397 -24.58 12.93 24.50
C LEU A 397 -24.69 13.82 23.27
N VAL A 398 -25.66 14.73 23.26
CA VAL A 398 -25.81 15.76 22.23
C VAL A 398 -25.91 17.11 22.91
N THR A 399 -25.07 18.06 22.51
CA THR A 399 -25.17 19.46 22.91
C THR A 399 -25.29 20.35 21.68
N ILE A 400 -26.28 21.26 21.66
CA ILE A 400 -26.54 22.21 20.57
C ILE A 400 -26.67 23.63 21.16
N GLY A 401 -26.02 24.59 20.52
CA GLY A 401 -26.03 26.00 20.93
C GLY A 401 -27.40 26.64 20.94
N ARG A 402 -28.09 26.69 19.80
CA ARG A 402 -29.42 27.29 19.70
C ARG A 402 -30.31 26.56 18.70
N VAL A 403 -31.58 26.34 19.05
CA VAL A 403 -32.63 25.91 18.12
C VAL A 403 -33.69 27.01 18.01
N ILE A 404 -33.96 27.53 16.80
CA ILE A 404 -34.86 28.67 16.59
C ILE A 404 -36.34 28.24 16.47
N ASP A 405 -36.68 27.40 15.49
CA ASP A 405 -38.09 27.09 15.20
C ASP A 405 -38.61 25.93 16.07
N SER A 406 -37.99 24.77 15.94
CA SER A 406 -38.52 23.52 16.52
C SER A 406 -37.47 22.43 16.60
N SER A 407 -37.60 21.55 17.59
CA SER A 407 -36.85 20.30 17.66
C SER A 407 -37.77 19.10 17.91
N ILE A 408 -37.39 17.96 17.36
CA ILE A 408 -37.92 16.64 17.71
C ILE A 408 -36.81 15.89 18.44
N GLU A 409 -37.08 15.47 19.68
CA GLU A 409 -36.07 14.88 20.56
C GLU A 409 -36.56 13.52 21.06
N GLN A 410 -35.84 12.46 20.72
CA GLN A 410 -36.16 11.09 21.12
C GLN A 410 -34.97 10.43 21.82
N ILE A 411 -35.17 10.03 23.07
CA ILE A 411 -34.18 9.30 23.86
C ILE A 411 -34.77 7.94 24.24
N LYS A 412 -34.14 6.84 23.81
CA LYS A 412 -34.64 5.48 24.10
C LYS A 412 -34.07 4.86 25.38
N LYS A 413 -32.89 5.31 25.82
CA LYS A 413 -32.23 4.84 27.06
C LYS A 413 -31.79 6.01 27.94
N LYS A 414 -30.52 6.06 28.38
CA LYS A 414 -29.98 7.06 29.31
C LYS A 414 -29.21 8.19 28.60
N GLY A 415 -29.50 8.43 27.33
CA GLY A 415 -28.88 9.51 26.56
C GLY A 415 -29.25 10.89 27.11
N VAL A 416 -28.46 11.89 26.77
CA VAL A 416 -28.63 13.27 27.21
C VAL A 416 -28.66 14.20 26.00
N ILE A 417 -29.66 15.10 25.96
CA ILE A 417 -29.77 16.15 24.95
C ILE A 417 -29.77 17.50 25.69
N ASN A 418 -28.81 18.35 25.36
CA ASN A 418 -28.66 19.69 25.89
C ASN A 418 -28.86 20.70 24.74
N ILE A 419 -29.94 21.48 24.79
CA ILE A 419 -30.12 22.62 23.90
C ILE A 419 -29.97 23.89 24.73
N LEU A 420 -28.88 24.63 24.52
CA LEU A 420 -28.49 25.73 25.40
C LEU A 420 -29.44 26.93 25.28
N LYS A 421 -30.00 27.18 24.09
CA LYS A 421 -30.96 28.26 23.83
C LYS A 421 -32.08 27.80 22.89
N ARG A 422 -33.31 28.24 23.13
CA ARG A 422 -34.48 27.95 22.28
C ARG A 422 -35.18 29.23 21.85
N GLY A 423 -35.68 29.25 20.62
CA GLY A 423 -36.36 30.41 20.04
C GLY A 423 -35.40 31.48 19.53
N ASN A 424 -36.00 32.52 18.94
CA ASN A 424 -35.29 33.78 18.74
C ASN A 424 -35.15 34.48 20.10
N ASN A 425 -33.92 34.81 20.50
CA ASN A 425 -33.74 35.70 21.64
C ASN A 425 -34.14 37.12 21.24
N SER A 426 -35.14 37.64 21.94
CA SER A 426 -35.06 38.94 22.61
C SER A 426 -33.82 39.06 23.49
#